data_AF-A0A7S1PRF1-F1
#
_entry.id   AF-A0A7S1PRF1-F1
#
_cell.length_a   1.000
_cell.length_b   1.000
_cell.length_c   1.000
_cell.angle_alpha   90.00
_cell.angle_beta   90.00
_cell.angle_gamma   90.00
#
_symmetry.space_group_name_H-M   'P 1'
#
loop_
_entity.id
_entity.type
_entity.pdbx_description
1 polymer ?
#
loop_
_entity_poly.entity_id
_entity_poly.type
_entity_poly.pdbx_seq_one_letter_code
_entity_poly.pdbx_strand_id
1 'polypeptide(L)'
;MFAVTRLSFAARKAAAPKRAVRRLTSFGLFMKQTAKNPALNALPIKKRGVALGKMWRALPATQKKALAAQAKKIVVKPKVRKARKARKPSAFAKFIRANYRKVQNVAPKKRFAALAKMWKAAKKN
;
A
#
# COMPACT_ATOMS: atom_id res chain seq x y z
N MET A 1 -56.86 5.23 -2.71
CA MET A 1 -55.89 4.73 -1.71
C MET A 1 -54.64 4.26 -2.45
N PHE A 2 -53.54 5.02 -2.41
CA PHE A 2 -52.29 4.65 -3.09
C PHE A 2 -51.27 4.13 -2.07
N ALA A 3 -50.94 2.85 -2.16
CA ALA A 3 -49.93 2.22 -1.31
C ALA A 3 -48.53 2.60 -1.81
N VAL A 4 -47.80 3.38 -1.02
CA VAL A 4 -46.40 3.73 -1.29
C VAL A 4 -45.51 2.62 -0.73
N THR A 5 -45.10 1.69 -1.59
CA THR A 5 -44.09 0.69 -1.27
C THR A 5 -42.71 1.36 -1.14
N ARG A 6 -42.25 1.55 0.10
CA ARG A 6 -40.88 1.99 0.38
C ARG A 6 -39.90 0.87 0.06
N LEU A 7 -39.24 0.96 -1.10
CA LEU A 7 -38.10 0.11 -1.44
C LEU A 7 -36.91 0.49 -0.55
N SER A 8 -36.65 -0.31 0.48
CA SER A 8 -35.49 -0.15 1.35
C SER A 8 -34.23 -0.67 0.65
N PHE A 9 -33.39 0.25 0.16
CA PHE A 9 -32.05 -0.08 -0.30
C PHE A 9 -31.14 -0.34 0.91
N ALA A 10 -31.02 -1.60 1.30
CA ALA A 10 -29.96 -2.04 2.21
C ALA A 10 -28.60 -1.83 1.51
N ALA A 11 -27.80 -0.89 2.02
CA ALA A 11 -26.45 -0.64 1.52
C ALA A 11 -25.59 -1.89 1.74
N ARG A 12 -25.41 -2.70 0.68
CA ARG A 12 -24.43 -3.79 0.67
C ARG A 12 -23.04 -3.17 0.83
N LYS A 13 -22.49 -3.26 2.04
CA LYS A 13 -21.11 -2.88 2.34
C LYS A 13 -20.20 -3.73 1.46
N ALA A 14 -19.70 -3.16 0.36
CA ALA A 14 -18.82 -3.87 -0.55
C ALA A 14 -17.62 -4.41 0.23
N ALA A 15 -17.45 -5.74 0.24
CA ALA A 15 -16.32 -6.37 0.87
C ALA A 15 -15.04 -5.84 0.21
N ALA A 16 -14.12 -5.29 1.01
CA ALA A 16 -12.84 -4.82 0.50
C ALA A 16 -12.14 -5.96 -0.26
N PRO A 17 -11.50 -5.69 -1.41
CA PRO A 17 -10.84 -6.74 -2.18
C PRO A 17 -9.82 -7.45 -1.29
N LYS A 18 -9.93 -8.77 -1.19
CA LYS A 18 -8.97 -9.60 -0.44
C LYS A 18 -7.58 -9.28 -0.98
N ARG A 19 -6.72 -8.68 -0.15
CA ARG A 19 -5.34 -8.36 -0.56
C ARG A 19 -4.66 -9.64 -0.99
N ALA A 20 -4.20 -9.70 -2.25
CA ALA A 20 -3.49 -10.85 -2.77
C ALA A 20 -2.31 -11.19 -1.84
N VAL A 21 -2.35 -12.38 -1.27
CA VAL A 21 -1.32 -12.88 -0.37
C VAL A 21 -0.07 -13.13 -1.21
N ARG A 22 0.99 -12.34 -1.00
CA ARG A 22 2.26 -12.55 -1.68
C ARG A 22 2.92 -13.80 -1.09
N ARG A 23 3.28 -14.75 -1.93
CA ARG A 23 4.06 -15.94 -1.55
C ARG A 23 5.53 -15.72 -1.87
N LEU A 24 6.41 -16.45 -1.19
CA LEU A 24 7.83 -16.41 -1.49
C LEU A 24 8.10 -17.06 -2.86
N THR A 25 9.09 -16.56 -3.59
CA THR A 25 9.56 -17.20 -4.83
C THR A 25 10.53 -18.33 -4.53
N SER A 26 10.71 -19.26 -5.46
CA SER A 26 11.70 -20.35 -5.33
C SER A 26 13.11 -19.80 -5.12
N PHE A 27 13.50 -18.78 -5.89
CA PHE A 27 14.78 -18.08 -5.71
C PHE A 27 14.87 -17.34 -4.36
N GLY A 28 13.77 -16.73 -3.90
CA GLY A 28 13.73 -16.10 -2.58
C GLY A 28 13.95 -17.07 -1.42
N LEU A 29 13.44 -18.30 -1.55
CA LEU A 29 13.70 -19.38 -0.58
C LEU A 29 15.15 -19.84 -0.65
N PHE A 30 15.69 -20.03 -1.85
CA PHE A 30 17.11 -20.38 -2.07
C PHE A 30 18.06 -19.34 -1.44
N MET A 31 17.78 -18.05 -1.61
CA MET A 31 18.56 -16.99 -0.97
C MET A 31 18.53 -17.07 0.56
N LYS A 32 17.39 -17.43 1.16
CA LYS A 32 17.30 -17.63 2.62
C LYS A 32 18.13 -18.81 3.10
N GLN A 33 18.13 -19.92 2.36
CA GLN A 33 18.91 -21.11 2.69
C GLN A 33 20.42 -20.85 2.59
N THR A 34 20.84 -20.09 1.59
CA THR A 34 22.26 -19.79 1.33
C THR A 34 22.80 -18.58 2.09
N ALA A 35 21.95 -17.83 2.81
CA ALA A 35 22.35 -16.62 3.54
C ALA A 35 23.43 -16.86 4.61
N LYS A 36 23.49 -18.07 5.18
CA LYS A 36 24.49 -18.46 6.19
C LYS A 36 25.74 -19.11 5.61
N ASN A 37 25.86 -19.23 4.29
CA ASN A 37 27.03 -19.86 3.67
C ASN A 37 28.29 -19.00 3.86
N PRO A 38 29.35 -19.50 4.52
CA PRO A 38 30.57 -18.73 4.80
C PRO A 38 31.27 -18.27 3.51
N ALA A 39 31.21 -19.05 2.42
CA ALA A 39 31.84 -18.69 1.15
C ALA A 39 31.22 -17.44 0.51
N LEU A 40 29.91 -17.22 0.68
CA LEU A 40 29.23 -16.01 0.22
C LEU A 40 29.48 -14.83 1.17
N ASN A 41 29.63 -15.09 2.46
CA ASN A 41 29.87 -14.05 3.46
C ASN A 41 31.31 -13.51 3.42
N ALA A 42 32.28 -14.33 3.04
CA ALA A 42 33.66 -13.89 2.79
C ALA A 42 33.76 -12.93 1.58
N LEU A 43 32.84 -13.02 0.62
CA LEU A 43 32.85 -12.16 -0.55
C LEU A 43 32.37 -10.72 -0.24
N PRO A 44 32.92 -9.70 -0.94
CA PRO A 44 32.40 -8.34 -0.89
C PRO A 44 30.92 -8.29 -1.30
N ILE A 45 30.13 -7.45 -0.62
CA ILE A 45 28.67 -7.35 -0.81
C ILE A 45 28.29 -7.21 -2.30
N LYS A 46 29.02 -6.40 -3.06
CA LYS A 46 28.82 -6.18 -4.50
C LYS A 46 28.92 -7.48 -5.32
N LYS A 47 29.79 -8.42 -4.94
CA LYS A 47 30.02 -9.68 -5.65
C LYS A 47 29.07 -10.81 -5.22
N ARG A 48 28.44 -10.71 -4.03
CA ARG A 48 27.55 -11.75 -3.48
C ARG A 48 26.37 -12.07 -4.38
N GLY A 49 25.73 -11.04 -4.95
CA GLY A 49 24.58 -11.22 -5.84
C GLY A 49 24.93 -12.00 -7.12
N VAL A 50 26.11 -11.72 -7.70
CA VAL A 50 26.60 -12.42 -8.90
C VAL A 50 26.90 -13.89 -8.57
N ALA A 51 27.57 -14.15 -7.46
CA ALA A 51 27.86 -15.51 -7.00
C ALA A 51 26.58 -16.31 -6.72
N LEU A 52 25.61 -15.73 -6.00
CA LEU A 52 24.29 -16.33 -5.76
C LEU A 52 23.56 -16.67 -7.06
N GLY A 53 23.61 -15.78 -8.05
CA GLY A 53 23.01 -16.01 -9.37
C GLY A 53 23.66 -17.17 -10.12
N LYS A 54 24.99 -17.31 -10.04
CA LYS A 54 25.72 -18.46 -10.63
C LYS A 54 25.32 -19.77 -9.94
N MET A 55 25.29 -19.79 -8.61
CA MET A 55 24.87 -20.96 -7.84
C MET A 55 23.43 -21.37 -8.19
N TRP A 56 22.49 -20.42 -8.24
CA TRP A 56 21.11 -20.72 -8.62
C TRP A 56 21.00 -21.31 -10.03
N ARG A 57 21.75 -20.79 -11.00
CA ARG A 57 21.73 -21.33 -12.37
C ARG A 57 22.27 -22.75 -12.43
N ALA A 58 23.32 -23.05 -11.66
CA ALA A 58 23.94 -24.36 -11.56
C ALA A 58 23.03 -25.43 -10.90
N LEU A 59 22.01 -25.05 -10.14
CA LEU A 59 21.08 -26.03 -9.56
C LEU A 59 20.29 -26.80 -10.66
N PRO A 60 20.12 -28.13 -10.50
CA PRO A 60 19.28 -28.91 -11.40
C PRO A 60 17.81 -28.51 -11.30
N ALA A 61 17.06 -28.73 -12.39
CA ALA A 61 15.66 -28.34 -12.48
C ALA A 61 14.76 -29.03 -11.43
N THR A 62 15.10 -30.27 -11.04
CA THR A 62 14.41 -31.04 -9.99
C THR A 62 14.46 -30.33 -8.64
N GLN A 63 15.63 -29.86 -8.23
CA GLN A 63 15.81 -29.10 -6.99
C GLN A 63 15.09 -27.75 -7.05
N LYS A 64 15.11 -27.06 -8.21
CA LYS A 64 14.36 -25.82 -8.41
C LYS A 64 12.84 -26.04 -8.26
N LYS A 65 12.30 -27.16 -8.76
CA LYS A 65 10.89 -27.55 -8.58
C LYS A 65 10.56 -27.84 -7.12
N ALA A 66 11.42 -28.57 -6.40
CA ALA A 66 11.24 -28.82 -4.97
C ALA A 66 11.19 -27.50 -4.16
N LEU A 67 12.11 -26.58 -4.44
CA LEU A 67 12.13 -25.25 -3.83
C LEU A 67 10.88 -24.43 -4.17
N ALA A 68 10.36 -24.53 -5.39
CA ALA A 68 9.11 -23.86 -5.77
C ALA A 68 7.91 -24.41 -4.99
N ALA A 69 7.84 -25.73 -4.79
CA ALA A 69 6.78 -26.35 -3.98
C ALA A 69 6.84 -25.89 -2.52
N GLN A 70 8.04 -25.83 -1.93
CA GLN A 70 8.25 -25.32 -0.57
C GLN A 70 7.93 -23.82 -0.46
N ALA A 71 8.38 -22.99 -1.41
CA ALA A 71 8.19 -21.55 -1.37
C ALA A 71 6.70 -21.14 -1.43
N LYS A 72 5.86 -21.91 -2.14
CA LYS A 72 4.40 -21.72 -2.18
C LYS A 72 3.72 -21.82 -0.81
N LYS A 73 4.30 -22.56 0.13
CA LYS A 73 3.78 -22.70 1.50
C LYS A 73 4.10 -21.48 2.37
N ILE A 74 5.06 -20.64 1.96
CA ILE A 74 5.54 -19.51 2.74
C ILE A 74 4.81 -18.23 2.30
N VAL A 75 3.99 -17.71 3.20
CA VAL A 75 3.29 -16.43 3.02
C VAL A 75 4.18 -15.27 3.45
N VAL A 76 4.37 -14.31 2.54
CA VAL A 76 5.09 -13.06 2.81
C VAL A 76 4.07 -12.01 3.24
N LYS A 77 4.14 -11.63 4.52
CA LYS A 77 3.33 -10.53 5.05
C LYS A 77 3.74 -9.22 4.34
N PRO A 78 2.79 -8.42 3.83
CA PRO A 78 3.11 -7.15 3.22
C PRO A 78 3.74 -6.23 4.28
N LYS A 79 4.86 -5.60 3.93
CA LYS A 79 5.50 -4.61 4.81
C LYS A 79 4.50 -3.48 5.05
N VAL A 80 4.15 -3.24 6.31
CA VAL A 80 3.34 -2.08 6.68
C VAL A 80 4.13 -0.84 6.27
N ARG A 81 3.58 -0.06 5.34
CA ARG A 81 4.17 1.24 4.99
C ARG A 81 4.08 2.10 6.24
N LYS A 82 5.23 2.47 6.81
CA LYS A 82 5.27 3.44 7.91
C LYS A 82 4.52 4.69 7.47
N ALA A 83 3.65 5.20 8.33
CA ALA A 83 2.95 6.45 8.07
C ALA A 83 4.01 7.54 7.78
N ARG A 84 3.91 8.19 6.61
CA ARG A 84 4.79 9.31 6.31
C ARG A 84 4.45 10.45 7.27
N LYS A 85 5.46 11.18 7.74
CA LYS A 85 5.25 12.38 8.56
C LYS A 85 4.29 13.32 7.81
N ALA A 86 3.24 13.77 8.50
CA ALA A 86 2.29 14.71 7.93
C ALA A 86 3.03 16.00 7.53
N ARG A 87 2.72 16.52 6.33
CA ARG A 87 3.28 17.80 5.88
C ARG A 87 2.73 18.94 6.74
N LYS A 88 3.53 20.00 6.93
CA LYS A 88 3.05 21.25 7.56
C LYS A 88 1.85 21.79 6.75
N PRO A 89 0.76 22.24 7.40
CA PRO A 89 -0.42 22.74 6.69
C PRO A 89 -0.09 24.04 5.94
N SER A 90 -0.57 24.16 4.70
CA SER A 90 -0.48 25.40 3.93
C SER A 90 -1.35 26.50 4.54
N ALA A 91 -1.12 27.76 4.13
CA ALA A 91 -1.96 28.89 4.54
C ALA A 91 -3.45 28.63 4.26
N PHE A 92 -3.75 28.10 3.07
CA PHE A 92 -5.12 27.72 2.70
C PHE A 92 -5.69 26.60 3.60
N ALA A 93 -4.89 25.60 3.96
CA ALA A 93 -5.33 24.54 4.87
C ALA A 93 -5.63 25.07 6.28
N LYS A 94 -4.83 26.04 6.78
CA LYS A 94 -5.11 26.75 8.03
C LYS A 94 -6.41 27.56 7.93
N PHE A 95 -6.61 28.27 6.82
CA PHE A 95 -7.82 29.04 6.56
C PHE A 95 -9.08 28.16 6.52
N ILE A 96 -9.02 27.02 5.82
CA ILE A 96 -10.11 26.04 5.81
C ILE A 96 -10.42 25.60 7.23
N ARG A 97 -9.41 25.24 8.02
CA ARG A 97 -9.62 24.76 9.39
C ARG A 97 -10.34 25.80 10.26
N ALA A 98 -9.99 27.08 10.13
CA ALA A 98 -10.63 28.16 10.87
C ALA A 98 -12.08 28.45 10.40
N ASN A 99 -12.34 28.34 9.09
CA ASN A 99 -13.62 28.76 8.50
C ASN A 99 -14.60 27.61 8.20
N TYR A 100 -14.21 26.35 8.41
CA TYR A 100 -15.02 25.18 8.04
C TYR A 100 -16.41 25.18 8.69
N ARG A 101 -16.52 25.67 9.95
CA ARG A 101 -17.81 25.78 10.66
C ARG A 101 -18.82 26.64 9.91
N LYS A 102 -18.37 27.70 9.24
CA LYS A 102 -19.23 28.64 8.50
C LYS A 102 -19.92 28.02 7.29
N VAL A 103 -19.40 26.91 6.76
CA VAL A 103 -19.95 26.22 5.58
C VAL A 103 -20.62 24.89 5.91
N GLN A 104 -20.84 24.56 7.18
CA GLN A 104 -21.44 23.29 7.58
C GLN A 104 -22.88 23.13 7.07
N ASN A 105 -23.62 24.22 6.96
CA ASN A 105 -25.02 24.19 6.49
C ASN A 105 -25.14 24.00 4.97
N VAL A 106 -24.02 24.06 4.24
CA VAL A 106 -23.99 23.81 2.80
C VAL A 106 -23.80 22.32 2.53
N ALA A 107 -24.39 21.81 1.45
CA ALA A 107 -24.18 20.43 0.97
C ALA A 107 -22.68 20.06 0.94
N PRO A 108 -22.26 18.89 1.46
CA PRO A 108 -20.84 18.54 1.63
C PRO A 108 -19.98 18.74 0.38
N LYS A 109 -20.51 18.38 -0.80
CA LYS A 109 -19.81 18.52 -2.10
C LYS A 109 -19.51 19.99 -2.47
N LYS A 110 -20.27 20.95 -1.95
CA LYS A 110 -20.15 22.39 -2.26
C LYS A 110 -19.35 23.19 -1.23
N ARG A 111 -19.02 22.61 -0.06
CA ARG A 111 -18.34 23.31 1.05
C ARG A 111 -16.96 23.86 0.67
N PHE A 112 -16.14 23.06 -0.02
CA PHE A 112 -14.80 23.50 -0.44
C PHE A 112 -14.85 24.58 -1.53
N ALA A 113 -15.87 24.57 -2.40
CA ALA A 113 -16.06 25.63 -3.38
C ALA A 113 -16.42 26.96 -2.71
N ALA A 114 -17.30 26.93 -1.70
CA ALA A 114 -17.62 28.11 -0.89
C ALA A 114 -16.38 28.63 -0.14
N LEU A 115 -15.61 27.75 0.51
CA LEU A 115 -14.37 28.13 1.20
C LEU A 115 -13.31 28.70 0.25
N ALA A 116 -13.20 28.18 -0.97
CA ALA A 116 -12.30 28.72 -1.98
C ALA A 116 -12.68 30.14 -2.42
N LYS A 117 -13.99 30.42 -2.58
CA LYS A 117 -14.48 31.78 -2.85
C LYS A 117 -14.17 32.73 -1.68
N MET A 118 -14.43 32.31 -0.44
CA MET A 118 -14.10 33.10 0.76
C MET A 118 -12.60 33.40 0.87
N TRP A 119 -11.74 32.44 0.55
CA TRP A 119 -10.29 32.63 0.56
C TRP A 119 -9.84 33.64 -0.50
N LYS A 120 -10.39 33.55 -1.72
CA LYS A 120 -10.08 34.51 -2.79
C LYS A 120 -10.52 35.93 -2.42
N ALA A 121 -11.69 36.09 -1.81
CA ALA A 121 -12.17 37.38 -1.32
C ALA A 121 -11.25 37.94 -0.23
N ALA A 122 -10.86 37.11 0.74
CA ALA A 122 -9.96 37.51 1.84
C ALA A 122 -8.52 37.81 1.39
N LYS A 123 -8.12 37.40 0.18
CA LYS A 123 -6.79 37.67 -0.39
C LYS A 123 -6.78 38.86 -1.37
N LYS A 124 -7.96 39.31 -1.81
CA LYS A 124 -8.11 40.45 -2.73
C LYS A 124 -8.12 41.78 -1.98
N ASN A 125 -8.49 41.75 -0.71
CA ASN A 125 -8.27 42.83 0.26
C ASN A 125 -6.90 42.66 0.91
#